data_AF-A0A150VAI7-F1
#
_entry.id   AF-A0A150VAI7-F1
#
_cell.length_a   1.000
_cell.length_b   1.000
_cell.length_c   1.000
_cell.angle_alpha   90.00
_cell.angle_beta   90.00
_cell.angle_gamma   90.00
#
_symmetry.space_group_name_H-M   'P 1'
#
loop_
_entity.id
_entity.type
_entity.pdbx_description
1 polymer ?
#
loop_
_entity_poly.entity_id
_entity_poly.type
_entity_poly.pdbx_seq_one_letter_code
_entity_poly.pdbx_strand_id
1 'polypeptide(L)'
;MKKGLPSCARPDPVSGYDDWYTIIGAPQIAFCPDCVDSVFERTIYRPSIRRLPQLNFNQKIQCAFGASEWMRLAWLLTLQQQRTDLTLLKDMAEVEETSDPCPGSNEALRAWYGVKDPEGLFVREFHICHADVRKLERLLPTLKEFFVPLPNRASYGKYTCSMRVNGNRFSPYLDALIRIHEKALASRQPADPMPFIALVERKTKIRECTRDVMLIGALWHFIPSLKELTVCPDCFESVVEPEIRKRRDIPMRFNRTMQPVYGEGMGSSCYLYSRRMRRAFYRAIEDNDLKYLARKAKERREAELHLQERYKDVMRRAKRLDREGGASEEDERRLNYELQRITEEWKGKWE
;
A
#
# COMPACT_ATOMS: atom_id res chain seq x y z
N MET A 1 6.12 -7.99 21.80
CA MET A 1 5.27 -8.67 20.79
C MET A 1 5.95 -8.54 19.42
N LYS A 2 6.51 -9.63 18.86
CA LYS A 2 7.40 -9.60 17.67
C LYS A 2 6.82 -10.26 16.40
N LYS A 3 5.54 -10.62 16.38
CA LYS A 3 4.86 -11.10 15.17
C LYS A 3 3.75 -10.12 14.84
N GLY A 4 3.85 -9.47 13.68
CA GLY A 4 2.74 -8.66 13.15
C GLY A 4 1.50 -9.52 12.92
N LEU A 5 0.36 -8.86 12.73
CA LEU A 5 -0.89 -9.52 12.33
C LEU A 5 -0.64 -10.50 11.16
N PRO A 6 -1.16 -11.73 11.21
CA PRO A 6 -0.97 -12.69 10.11
C PRO A 6 -1.57 -12.16 8.79
N SER A 7 -1.12 -12.75 7.68
CA SER A 7 -1.76 -12.53 6.39
C SER A 7 -3.13 -13.21 6.41
N CYS A 8 -4.15 -12.51 5.92
CA CYS A 8 -5.51 -13.03 5.86
C CYS A 8 -5.65 -13.99 4.68
N ALA A 9 -6.31 -15.13 4.89
CA ALA A 9 -6.59 -16.11 3.83
C ALA A 9 -7.76 -15.70 2.92
N ARG A 10 -8.62 -14.77 3.35
CA ARG A 10 -9.79 -14.29 2.59
C ARG A 10 -9.80 -12.75 2.48
N PRO A 11 -8.80 -12.13 1.81
CA PRO A 11 -8.74 -10.69 1.67
C PRO A 11 -9.72 -10.15 0.62
N ASP A 12 -10.04 -10.94 -0.39
CA ASP A 12 -10.93 -10.55 -1.48
C ASP A 12 -12.40 -10.88 -1.15
N PRO A 13 -13.38 -10.17 -1.76
CA PRO A 13 -14.80 -10.48 -1.61
C PRO A 13 -15.17 -11.85 -2.17
N VAL A 14 -15.64 -12.76 -1.29
CA VAL A 14 -16.07 -14.12 -1.64
C VAL A 14 -17.50 -14.40 -1.15
N SER A 15 -18.25 -15.16 -1.94
CA SER A 15 -19.60 -15.64 -1.61
C SER A 15 -19.59 -17.12 -1.24
N GLY A 16 -20.69 -17.64 -0.70
CA GLY A 16 -20.86 -19.09 -0.42
C GLY A 16 -20.22 -19.61 0.86
N TYR A 17 -19.71 -18.73 1.73
CA TYR A 17 -19.16 -19.08 3.05
C TYR A 17 -20.11 -18.64 4.16
N ASP A 18 -20.31 -19.50 5.16
CA ASP A 18 -21.28 -19.35 6.25
C ASP A 18 -20.60 -19.28 7.64
N ASP A 19 -19.28 -19.22 7.65
CA ASP A 19 -18.37 -19.29 8.80
C ASP A 19 -17.79 -17.92 9.20
N TRP A 20 -18.43 -16.83 8.77
CA TRP A 20 -18.00 -15.48 9.09
C TRP A 20 -18.30 -15.10 10.55
N TYR A 21 -17.44 -14.24 11.09
CA TYR A 21 -17.57 -13.67 12.44
C TYR A 21 -17.71 -12.15 12.37
N THR A 22 -18.26 -11.56 13.42
CA THR A 22 -18.47 -10.13 13.57
C THR A 22 -18.30 -9.69 15.01
N ILE A 23 -18.24 -8.38 15.24
CA ILE A 23 -18.21 -7.79 16.58
C ILE A 23 -19.67 -7.52 17.04
N ILE A 24 -19.96 -7.79 18.31
CA ILE A 24 -21.29 -7.48 18.88
C ILE A 24 -21.63 -6.00 18.66
N GLY A 25 -22.76 -5.76 17.99
CA GLY A 25 -23.26 -4.43 17.66
C GLY A 25 -22.58 -3.76 16.46
N ALA A 26 -21.82 -4.50 15.65
CA ALA A 26 -21.22 -3.99 14.42
C ALA A 26 -21.25 -5.04 13.28
N PRO A 27 -22.45 -5.43 12.79
CA PRO A 27 -22.64 -6.49 11.80
C PRO A 27 -22.04 -6.19 10.42
N GLN A 28 -21.74 -4.92 10.12
CA GLN A 28 -21.07 -4.49 8.89
C GLN A 28 -19.60 -4.95 8.83
N ILE A 29 -19.02 -5.39 9.97
CA ILE A 29 -17.65 -5.88 10.05
C ILE A 29 -17.64 -7.39 10.01
N ALA A 30 -16.97 -7.96 9.01
CA ALA A 30 -16.80 -9.40 8.88
C ALA A 30 -15.33 -9.82 9.07
N PHE A 31 -15.12 -10.94 9.76
CA PHE A 31 -13.83 -11.59 9.95
C PHE A 31 -13.91 -13.05 9.51
N CYS A 32 -12.88 -13.54 8.81
CA CYS A 32 -12.77 -14.97 8.52
C CYS A 32 -12.35 -15.75 9.78
N PRO A 33 -12.59 -17.07 9.84
CA PRO A 33 -12.19 -17.91 10.98
C PRO A 33 -10.70 -17.79 11.31
N ASP A 34 -9.81 -17.84 10.31
CA ASP A 34 -8.36 -17.78 10.53
C ASP A 34 -7.94 -16.49 11.25
N CYS A 35 -8.55 -15.37 10.89
CA CYS A 35 -8.31 -14.10 11.54
C CYS A 35 -8.85 -14.07 12.96
N VAL A 36 -10.01 -14.67 13.23
CA VAL A 36 -10.55 -14.76 14.59
C VAL A 36 -9.68 -15.63 15.48
N ASP A 37 -9.32 -16.81 14.99
CA ASP A 37 -8.52 -17.80 15.71
C ASP A 37 -7.14 -17.24 16.07
N SER A 38 -6.54 -16.49 15.14
CA SER A 38 -5.21 -15.92 15.33
C SER A 38 -5.20 -14.61 16.12
N VAL A 39 -6.23 -13.78 16.00
CA VAL A 39 -6.23 -12.42 16.57
C VAL A 39 -7.00 -12.34 17.89
N PHE A 40 -8.17 -12.99 17.99
CA PHE A 40 -9.10 -12.81 19.10
C PHE A 40 -9.15 -14.00 20.06
N GLU A 41 -8.98 -15.24 19.59
CA GLU A 41 -9.29 -16.47 20.36
C GLU A 41 -8.65 -16.53 21.75
N ARG A 42 -7.40 -16.07 21.87
CA ARG A 42 -6.64 -16.08 23.14
C ARG A 42 -6.56 -14.69 23.78
N THR A 43 -7.60 -13.87 23.64
CA THR A 43 -7.62 -12.49 24.14
C THR A 43 -8.90 -12.18 24.90
N ILE A 44 -8.86 -11.09 25.68
CA ILE A 44 -10.02 -10.57 26.41
C ILE A 44 -11.18 -10.15 25.50
N TYR A 45 -10.93 -9.97 24.21
CA TYR A 45 -11.93 -9.50 23.25
C TYR A 45 -12.76 -10.62 22.63
N ARG A 46 -12.37 -11.89 22.82
CA ARG A 46 -13.10 -13.05 22.27
C ARG A 46 -14.61 -13.08 22.59
N PRO A 47 -15.07 -12.71 23.81
CA PRO A 47 -16.50 -12.65 24.13
C PRO A 47 -17.27 -11.62 23.29
N SER A 48 -16.59 -10.60 22.76
CA SER A 48 -17.17 -9.57 21.90
C SER A 48 -17.29 -10.00 20.44
N ILE A 49 -16.77 -11.18 20.09
CA ILE A 49 -16.82 -11.76 18.75
C ILE A 49 -17.90 -12.84 18.70
N ARG A 50 -18.80 -12.76 17.71
CA ARG A 50 -19.86 -13.75 17.47
C ARG A 50 -19.89 -14.15 16.01
N ARG A 51 -20.55 -15.27 15.69
CA ARG A 51 -20.83 -15.59 14.30
C ARG A 51 -21.70 -14.49 13.70
N LEU A 52 -21.36 -14.09 12.48
CA LEU A 52 -22.19 -13.19 11.69
C LEU A 52 -23.47 -13.98 11.35
N PRO A 53 -24.67 -13.43 11.66
CA PRO A 53 -25.92 -14.06 11.24
C PRO A 53 -25.91 -14.27 9.74
N GLN A 54 -26.44 -15.41 9.28
CA GLN A 54 -26.43 -15.78 7.86
C GLN A 54 -27.09 -14.68 7.03
N LEU A 55 -26.26 -13.95 6.29
CA LEU A 55 -26.69 -13.09 5.20
C LEU A 55 -26.75 -13.95 3.94
N ASN A 56 -27.57 -13.51 2.98
CA ASN A 56 -27.77 -14.17 1.69
C ASN A 56 -26.46 -14.80 1.15
N PHE A 57 -26.47 -16.10 0.84
CA PHE A 57 -25.29 -16.84 0.37
C PHE A 57 -24.65 -16.25 -0.91
N ASN A 58 -25.40 -15.44 -1.65
CA ASN A 58 -24.92 -14.73 -2.84
C ASN A 58 -24.17 -13.42 -2.51
N GLN A 59 -24.23 -12.94 -1.27
CA GLN A 59 -23.51 -11.75 -0.86
C GLN A 59 -22.01 -12.04 -0.80
N LYS A 60 -21.22 -11.22 -1.50
CA LYS A 60 -19.77 -11.27 -1.42
C LYS A 60 -19.32 -10.53 -0.15
N ILE A 61 -18.67 -11.26 0.74
CA ILE A 61 -18.14 -10.77 2.00
C ILE A 61 -16.61 -10.88 1.95
N GLN A 62 -15.91 -9.91 2.54
CA GLN A 62 -14.46 -9.92 2.67
C GLN A 62 -14.05 -9.76 4.14
N CYS A 63 -12.91 -10.32 4.51
CA CYS A 63 -12.41 -10.14 5.87
C CYS A 63 -11.85 -8.72 6.06
N ALA A 64 -12.30 -8.01 7.09
CA ALA A 64 -11.87 -6.65 7.38
C ALA A 64 -10.34 -6.51 7.59
N PHE A 65 -9.69 -7.49 8.23
CA PHE A 65 -8.22 -7.51 8.36
C PHE A 65 -7.45 -7.85 7.09
N GLY A 66 -8.12 -8.42 6.09
CA GLY A 66 -7.55 -8.67 4.77
C GLY A 66 -7.77 -7.50 3.82
N ALA A 67 -8.94 -6.87 3.89
CA ALA A 67 -9.38 -5.82 2.97
C ALA A 67 -8.92 -4.40 3.36
N SER A 68 -8.67 -4.13 4.64
CA SER A 68 -8.39 -2.77 5.12
C SER A 68 -7.16 -2.70 6.03
N GLU A 69 -6.12 -2.01 5.57
CA GLU A 69 -4.93 -1.68 6.35
C GLU A 69 -5.26 -0.75 7.52
N TRP A 70 -6.30 0.07 7.38
CA TRP A 70 -6.81 0.91 8.45
C TRP A 70 -7.40 0.05 9.58
N MET A 71 -8.11 -1.04 9.26
CA MET A 71 -8.61 -1.99 10.26
C MET A 71 -7.46 -2.71 11.00
N ARG A 72 -6.41 -3.08 10.27
CA ARG A 72 -5.19 -3.67 10.87
C ARG A 72 -4.50 -2.69 11.80
N LEU A 73 -4.39 -1.41 11.41
CA LEU A 73 -3.82 -0.37 12.25
C LEU A 73 -4.67 -0.12 13.50
N ALA A 74 -6.00 -0.05 13.37
CA ALA A 74 -6.93 0.09 14.49
C ALA A 74 -6.69 -1.00 15.55
N TRP A 75 -6.52 -2.24 15.12
CA TRP A 75 -6.18 -3.33 16.03
C TRP A 75 -4.82 -3.13 16.71
N LEU A 76 -3.78 -2.79 15.96
CA LEU A 76 -2.45 -2.56 16.53
C LEU A 76 -2.46 -1.43 17.56
N LEU A 77 -3.19 -0.34 17.29
CA LEU A 77 -3.37 0.76 18.23
C LEU A 77 -4.20 0.36 19.44
N THR A 78 -5.23 -0.49 19.28
CA THR A 78 -6.01 -1.05 20.39
C THR A 78 -5.09 -1.78 21.37
N LEU A 79 -4.18 -2.62 20.86
CA LEU A 79 -3.20 -3.34 21.67
C LEU A 79 -2.15 -2.39 22.28
N GLN A 80 -1.59 -1.48 21.50
CA GLN A 80 -0.55 -0.55 21.95
C GLN A 80 -1.06 0.38 23.05
N GLN A 81 -2.31 0.85 22.93
CA GLN A 81 -2.96 1.73 23.91
C GLN A 81 -3.64 0.95 25.04
N GLN A 82 -3.53 -0.38 25.07
CA GLN A 82 -4.13 -1.27 26.07
C GLN A 82 -5.63 -1.02 26.28
N ARG A 83 -6.37 -0.75 25.18
CA ARG A 83 -7.82 -0.53 25.25
C ARG A 83 -8.51 -1.81 25.66
N THR A 84 -9.56 -1.73 26.48
CA THR A 84 -10.32 -2.89 26.94
C THR A 84 -11.51 -3.22 26.06
N ASP A 85 -11.76 -2.41 25.02
CA ASP A 85 -12.87 -2.56 24.09
C ASP A 85 -12.41 -2.62 22.62
N LEU A 86 -13.38 -2.87 21.73
CA LEU A 86 -13.16 -2.89 20.28
C LEU A 86 -13.74 -1.64 19.60
N THR A 87 -13.88 -0.54 20.34
CA THR A 87 -14.52 0.70 19.82
C THR A 87 -13.77 1.24 18.62
N LEU A 88 -12.44 1.17 18.60
CA LEU A 88 -11.64 1.66 17.48
C LEU A 88 -11.90 0.90 16.16
N LEU A 89 -12.15 -0.42 16.24
CA LEU A 89 -12.52 -1.23 15.07
C LEU A 89 -13.93 -0.87 14.57
N LYS A 90 -14.86 -0.63 15.51
CA LYS A 90 -16.24 -0.20 15.20
C LYS A 90 -16.25 1.16 14.51
N ASP A 91 -15.51 2.12 15.04
CA ASP A 91 -15.34 3.45 14.46
C ASP A 91 -14.78 3.39 13.03
N MET A 92 -13.82 2.50 12.77
CA MET A 92 -13.27 2.35 11.41
C MET A 92 -14.32 1.85 10.43
N ALA A 93 -15.11 0.86 10.84
CA ALA A 93 -16.15 0.32 9.99
C ALA A 93 -17.28 1.31 9.73
N GLU A 94 -17.68 2.09 10.75
CA GLU A 94 -18.63 3.18 10.58
C GLU A 94 -18.14 4.19 9.54
N VAL A 95 -16.85 4.54 9.55
CA VAL A 95 -16.26 5.43 8.55
C VAL A 95 -16.28 4.81 7.15
N GLU A 96 -15.98 3.52 7.02
CA GLU A 96 -16.03 2.79 5.74
C GLU A 96 -17.45 2.66 5.19
N GLU A 97 -18.46 2.56 6.05
CA GLU A 97 -19.87 2.48 5.67
C GLU A 97 -20.47 3.84 5.28
N THR A 98 -20.08 4.91 5.99
CA THR A 98 -20.70 6.25 5.85
C THR A 98 -19.95 7.20 4.92
N SER A 99 -18.76 6.84 4.45
CA SER A 99 -17.94 7.70 3.59
C SER A 99 -17.73 7.08 2.22
N ASP A 100 -17.66 7.92 1.19
CA ASP A 100 -17.21 7.48 -0.13
C ASP A 100 -15.82 6.85 -0.04
N PRO A 101 -15.58 5.69 -0.67
CA PRO A 101 -14.29 5.02 -0.61
C PRO A 101 -13.18 5.91 -1.19
N CYS A 102 -11.98 5.78 -0.62
CA CYS A 102 -10.80 6.45 -1.13
C CYS A 102 -10.61 6.10 -2.62
N PRO A 103 -10.35 7.07 -3.52
CA PRO A 103 -10.20 6.78 -4.94
C PRO A 103 -8.91 6.02 -5.25
N GLY A 104 -8.05 5.82 -4.25
CA GLY A 104 -6.78 5.12 -4.40
C GLY A 104 -5.87 5.87 -5.36
N SER A 105 -5.40 5.14 -6.39
CA SER A 105 -4.53 5.66 -7.43
C SER A 105 -5.27 6.38 -8.56
N ASN A 106 -6.60 6.38 -8.54
CA ASN A 106 -7.40 7.04 -9.57
C ASN A 106 -7.58 8.52 -9.24
N GLU A 107 -7.54 9.35 -10.27
CA GLU A 107 -7.93 10.75 -10.12
C GLU A 107 -9.44 10.87 -9.96
N ALA A 108 -9.88 11.67 -8.98
CA ALA A 108 -11.30 11.86 -8.71
C ALA A 108 -11.65 13.33 -8.45
N LEU A 109 -12.86 13.71 -8.84
CA LEU A 109 -13.46 14.98 -8.46
C LEU A 109 -14.25 14.79 -7.16
N ARG A 110 -13.84 15.42 -6.06
CA ARG A 110 -14.47 15.30 -4.74
C ARG A 110 -14.01 16.41 -3.79
N ALA A 111 -14.57 16.45 -2.59
CA ALA A 111 -14.05 17.31 -1.53
C ALA A 111 -12.65 16.83 -1.10
N TRP A 112 -11.66 17.70 -1.27
CA TRP A 112 -10.27 17.44 -0.96
C TRP A 112 -9.81 18.25 0.25
N TYR A 113 -8.90 17.66 1.01
CA TYR A 113 -8.29 18.26 2.19
C TYR A 113 -6.79 18.40 1.95
N GLY A 114 -6.17 19.32 2.67
CA GLY A 114 -4.73 19.55 2.65
C GLY A 114 -4.20 19.86 4.04
N VAL A 115 -2.90 20.13 4.13
CA VAL A 115 -2.24 20.62 5.34
C VAL A 115 -1.80 22.06 5.08
N LYS A 116 -1.94 22.92 6.08
CA LYS A 116 -1.45 24.30 6.03
C LYS A 116 -0.09 24.41 6.72
N ASP A 117 0.80 25.21 6.14
CA ASP A 117 2.02 25.66 6.79
C ASP A 117 1.71 26.74 7.85
N PRO A 118 2.72 27.15 8.66
CA PRO A 118 2.55 28.22 9.65
C PRO A 118 2.10 29.56 9.05
N GLU A 119 2.42 29.81 7.79
CA GLU A 119 2.00 30.98 7.02
C GLU A 119 0.54 30.89 6.52
N GLY A 120 -0.11 29.75 6.72
CA GLY A 120 -1.51 29.49 6.35
C GLY A 120 -1.72 29.05 4.89
N LEU A 121 -0.64 28.81 4.15
CA LEU A 121 -0.66 28.32 2.77
C LEU A 121 -0.74 26.80 2.74
N PHE A 122 -1.38 26.28 1.70
CA PHE A 122 -1.51 24.83 1.53
C PHE A 122 -0.24 24.22 0.95
N VAL A 123 0.18 23.09 1.53
CA VAL A 123 1.27 22.28 0.98
C VAL A 123 0.89 21.81 -0.43
N ARG A 124 1.75 22.13 -1.40
CA ARG A 124 1.52 21.81 -2.80
C ARG A 124 1.56 20.31 -3.05
N GLU A 125 0.75 19.85 -4.01
CA GLU A 125 0.72 18.46 -4.48
C GLU A 125 0.39 17.43 -3.38
N PHE A 126 -0.27 17.88 -2.31
CA PHE A 126 -0.78 17.01 -1.26
C PHE A 126 -2.29 17.16 -1.12
N HIS A 127 -3.01 16.11 -1.51
CA HIS A 127 -4.47 16.08 -1.48
C HIS A 127 -4.90 14.80 -0.78
N ILE A 128 -5.71 14.91 0.27
CA ILE A 128 -6.23 13.76 1.01
C ILE A 128 -7.76 13.76 0.92
N CYS A 129 -8.34 12.59 0.68
CA CYS A 129 -9.80 12.46 0.58
C CYS A 129 -10.44 12.49 1.97
N HIS A 130 -11.70 12.93 2.04
CA HIS A 130 -12.45 12.99 3.30
C HIS A 130 -12.45 11.68 4.10
N ALA A 131 -12.58 10.53 3.42
CA ALA A 131 -12.59 9.23 4.09
C ALA A 131 -11.29 8.92 4.83
N ASP A 132 -10.12 9.20 4.23
CA ASP A 132 -8.84 8.95 4.88
C ASP A 132 -8.56 9.98 5.99
N VAL A 133 -9.06 11.22 5.87
CA VAL A 133 -9.05 12.21 6.97
C VAL A 133 -9.83 11.67 8.16
N ARG A 134 -11.09 11.23 7.96
CA ARG A 134 -11.92 10.68 9.04
C ARG A 134 -11.26 9.48 9.72
N LYS A 135 -10.65 8.57 8.95
CA LYS A 135 -9.91 7.42 9.52
C LYS A 135 -8.74 7.89 10.37
N LEU A 136 -7.94 8.85 9.88
CA LEU A 136 -6.81 9.40 10.63
C LEU A 136 -7.25 10.08 11.92
N GLU A 137 -8.30 10.90 11.90
CA GLU A 137 -8.79 11.60 13.09
C GLU A 137 -9.34 10.64 14.15
N ARG A 138 -9.97 9.53 13.73
CA ARG A 138 -10.45 8.48 14.64
C ARG A 138 -9.30 7.67 15.25
N LEU A 139 -8.28 7.35 14.46
CA LEU A 139 -7.12 6.57 14.91
C LEU A 139 -6.15 7.42 15.75
N LEU A 140 -5.99 8.69 15.41
CA LEU A 140 -5.00 9.60 15.97
C LEU A 140 -5.70 10.92 16.39
N PRO A 141 -6.42 10.95 17.53
CA PRO A 141 -7.32 12.06 17.88
C PRO A 141 -6.66 13.43 18.03
N THR A 142 -5.35 13.50 18.30
CA THR A 142 -4.64 14.80 18.35
C THR A 142 -4.46 15.44 16.97
N LEU A 143 -4.78 14.71 15.89
CA LEU A 143 -4.75 15.20 14.51
C LEU A 143 -6.12 15.74 14.06
N LYS A 144 -7.09 15.87 14.97
CA LYS A 144 -8.33 16.58 14.67
C LYS A 144 -8.01 17.98 14.15
N GLU A 145 -8.61 18.36 13.03
CA GLU A 145 -8.37 19.65 12.34
C GLU A 145 -6.93 19.84 11.79
N PHE A 146 -6.07 18.82 11.88
CA PHE A 146 -4.74 18.86 11.27
C PHE A 146 -4.81 18.94 9.73
N PHE A 147 -5.79 18.24 9.16
CA PHE A 147 -6.14 18.33 7.74
C PHE A 147 -7.36 19.22 7.59
N VAL A 148 -7.24 20.26 6.77
CA VAL A 148 -8.30 21.25 6.58
C VAL A 148 -8.83 21.21 5.15
N PRO A 149 -10.13 21.49 4.92
CA PRO A 149 -10.71 21.49 3.58
C PRO A 149 -9.97 22.46 2.65
N LEU A 150 -9.72 22.04 1.40
CA LEU A 150 -9.20 22.93 0.38
C LEU A 150 -10.26 23.97 -0.01
N PRO A 151 -9.86 25.19 -0.40
CA PRO A 151 -10.79 26.21 -0.88
C PRO A 151 -11.57 25.68 -2.09
N ASN A 152 -12.85 26.05 -2.22
CA ASN A 152 -13.75 25.52 -3.26
C ASN A 152 -13.13 25.51 -4.67
N ARG A 153 -12.39 26.57 -5.06
CA ARG A 153 -11.71 26.64 -6.38
C ARG A 153 -10.66 25.56 -6.59
N ALA A 154 -9.93 25.17 -5.54
CA ALA A 154 -8.94 24.09 -5.59
C ALA A 154 -9.61 22.72 -5.49
N SER A 155 -10.75 22.60 -4.79
CA SER A 155 -11.50 21.35 -4.65
C SER A 155 -12.15 20.84 -5.94
N TYR A 156 -12.23 21.64 -7.00
CA TYR A 156 -12.70 21.19 -8.33
C TYR A 156 -11.63 20.52 -9.19
N GLY A 157 -10.40 20.36 -8.68
CA GLY A 157 -9.36 19.58 -9.34
C GLY A 157 -9.64 18.09 -9.28
N LYS A 158 -9.17 17.37 -10.31
CA LYS A 158 -9.05 15.91 -10.27
C LYS A 158 -7.71 15.56 -9.64
N TYR A 159 -7.73 14.91 -8.48
CA TYR A 159 -6.51 14.54 -7.76
C TYR A 159 -6.53 13.07 -7.35
N THR A 160 -5.36 12.54 -7.00
CA THR A 160 -5.20 11.25 -6.34
C THR A 160 -5.04 11.44 -4.83
N CYS A 161 -5.46 10.46 -4.02
CA CYS A 161 -5.27 10.57 -2.57
C CYS A 161 -3.80 10.31 -2.20
N SER A 162 -3.18 11.24 -1.47
CA SER A 162 -1.83 11.12 -0.93
C SER A 162 -1.69 10.03 0.14
N MET A 163 -2.79 9.67 0.82
CA MET A 163 -2.85 8.61 1.84
C MET A 163 -3.38 7.28 1.31
N ARG A 164 -3.36 7.06 -0.01
CA ARG A 164 -3.74 5.78 -0.59
C ARG A 164 -2.80 4.66 -0.15
N VAL A 165 -3.38 3.57 0.35
CA VAL A 165 -2.64 2.40 0.85
C VAL A 165 -1.70 1.80 -0.20
N ASN A 166 -2.13 1.76 -1.47
CA ASN A 166 -1.36 1.16 -2.56
C ASN A 166 -0.11 1.98 -2.95
N GLY A 167 0.06 3.18 -2.43
CA GLY A 167 1.23 4.02 -2.68
C GLY A 167 2.41 3.68 -1.76
N ASN A 168 3.63 3.88 -2.25
CA ASN A 168 4.83 3.68 -1.44
C ASN A 168 5.03 4.77 -0.36
N ARG A 169 4.28 5.88 -0.47
CA ARG A 169 4.30 7.00 0.48
C ARG A 169 3.38 6.82 1.68
N PHE A 170 2.44 5.86 1.63
CA PHE A 170 1.48 5.61 2.71
C PHE A 170 2.17 5.33 4.05
N SER A 171 3.04 4.32 4.11
CA SER A 171 3.71 3.95 5.37
C SER A 171 4.58 5.07 5.94
N PRO A 172 5.47 5.73 5.15
CA PRO A 172 6.24 6.86 5.67
C PRO A 172 5.39 8.02 6.20
N TYR A 173 4.29 8.35 5.52
CA TYR A 173 3.37 9.40 5.94
C TYR A 173 2.65 9.00 7.23
N LEU A 174 2.11 7.78 7.28
CA LEU A 174 1.43 7.26 8.45
C LEU A 174 2.36 7.19 9.67
N ASP A 175 3.59 6.71 9.50
CA ASP A 175 4.59 6.67 10.57
C ASP A 175 4.94 8.07 11.09
N ALA A 176 4.98 9.07 10.20
CA ALA A 176 5.21 10.46 10.60
C ALA A 176 4.02 11.02 11.39
N LEU A 177 2.79 10.75 10.96
CA LEU A 177 1.58 11.16 11.65
C LEU A 177 1.43 10.49 13.02
N ILE A 178 1.76 9.20 13.14
CA ILE A 178 1.81 8.47 14.42
C ILE A 178 2.83 9.12 15.36
N ARG A 179 4.05 9.40 14.89
CA ARG A 179 5.07 10.09 15.71
C ARG A 179 4.62 11.47 16.17
N ILE A 180 3.96 12.23 15.30
CA ILE A 180 3.40 13.56 15.65
C ILE A 180 2.33 13.40 16.72
N HIS A 181 1.43 12.42 16.57
CA HIS A 181 0.39 12.11 17.54
C HIS A 181 0.95 11.73 18.91
N GLU A 182 1.92 10.81 18.96
CA GLU A 182 2.58 10.39 20.20
C GLU A 182 3.30 11.55 20.88
N LYS A 183 4.00 12.40 20.11
CA LYS A 183 4.67 13.59 20.64
C LYS A 183 3.67 14.59 21.22
N ALA A 184 2.56 14.84 20.53
CA ALA A 184 1.49 15.73 20.97
C ALA A 184 0.84 15.24 22.27
N LEU A 185 0.57 13.92 22.38
CA LEU A 185 0.07 13.31 23.61
C LEU A 185 1.05 13.47 24.77
N ALA A 186 2.33 13.21 24.54
CA ALA A 186 3.37 13.30 25.58
C ALA A 186 3.60 14.74 26.07
N SER A 187 3.58 15.72 25.17
CA SER A 187 3.79 17.13 25.50
C SER A 187 2.53 17.87 25.93
N ARG A 188 1.35 17.27 25.72
CA ARG A 188 0.03 17.93 25.87
C ARG A 188 -0.08 19.22 25.05
N GLN A 189 0.58 19.26 23.90
CA GLN A 189 0.52 20.37 22.94
C GLN A 189 -0.25 19.95 21.68
N PRO A 190 -0.76 20.92 20.90
CA PRO A 190 -1.28 20.64 19.57
C PRO A 190 -0.28 19.92 18.68
N ALA A 191 -0.78 19.13 17.73
CA ALA A 191 0.06 18.45 16.75
C ALA A 191 0.79 19.46 15.86
N ASP A 192 2.11 19.47 15.93
CA ASP A 192 2.97 20.29 15.07
C ASP A 192 3.00 19.72 13.64
N PRO A 193 2.54 20.47 12.61
CA PRO A 193 2.51 19.99 11.24
C PRO A 193 3.87 20.00 10.54
N MET A 194 4.85 20.77 11.01
CA MET A 194 6.11 21.01 10.29
C MET A 194 6.89 19.74 9.93
N PRO A 195 7.05 18.74 10.82
CA PRO A 195 7.75 17.50 10.45
C PRO A 195 7.06 16.72 9.33
N PHE A 196 5.72 16.78 9.26
CA PHE A 196 4.95 16.15 8.20
C PHE A 196 5.06 16.93 6.89
N ILE A 197 4.94 18.25 6.94
CA ILE A 197 5.08 19.14 5.77
C ILE A 197 6.46 18.92 5.11
N ALA A 198 7.53 18.96 5.91
CA ALA A 198 8.88 18.73 5.39
C ALA A 198 9.06 17.35 4.74
N LEU A 199 8.38 16.32 5.26
CA LEU A 199 8.36 15.00 4.66
C LEU A 199 7.61 14.99 3.32
N VAL A 200 6.43 15.60 3.28
CA VAL A 200 5.60 15.70 2.07
C VAL A 200 6.35 16.44 0.97
N GLU A 201 6.90 17.61 1.25
CA GLU A 201 7.65 18.41 0.26
C GLU A 201 8.88 17.67 -0.28
N ARG A 202 9.57 16.93 0.58
CA ARG A 202 10.70 16.11 0.14
C ARG A 202 10.25 14.98 -0.78
N LYS A 203 9.10 14.38 -0.49
CA LYS A 203 8.53 13.30 -1.30
C LYS A 203 7.91 13.79 -2.60
N THR A 204 7.28 14.95 -2.65
CA THR A 204 6.70 15.50 -3.89
C THR A 204 7.77 15.90 -4.91
N LYS A 205 8.95 16.35 -4.45
CA LYS A 205 10.11 16.66 -5.32
C LYS A 205 10.66 15.46 -6.11
N ILE A 206 10.34 14.24 -5.71
CA ILE A 206 10.81 13.02 -6.39
C ILE A 206 9.64 12.27 -7.02
N ARG A 207 9.89 11.63 -8.16
CA ARG A 207 8.88 10.79 -8.81
C ARG A 207 8.49 9.63 -7.88
N GLU A 208 7.20 9.42 -7.72
CA GLU A 208 6.70 8.25 -7.00
C GLU A 208 7.10 6.96 -7.70
N CYS A 209 7.28 5.89 -6.92
CA CYS A 209 7.61 4.60 -7.46
C CYS A 209 6.50 4.05 -8.36
N THR A 210 6.87 3.74 -9.61
CA THR A 210 5.99 3.12 -10.62
C THR A 210 5.88 1.60 -10.49
N ARG A 211 6.44 1.04 -9.41
CA ARG A 211 6.41 -0.39 -9.08
C ARG A 211 6.96 -1.26 -10.23
N ASP A 212 6.17 -2.21 -10.71
CA ASP A 212 6.42 -3.17 -11.79
C ASP A 212 6.12 -2.63 -13.19
N VAL A 213 5.70 -1.36 -13.31
CA VAL A 213 5.55 -0.72 -14.63
C VAL A 213 6.93 -0.54 -15.25
N MET A 214 7.13 -1.22 -16.38
CA MET A 214 8.35 -1.15 -17.18
C MET A 214 8.42 0.17 -17.93
N LEU A 215 9.45 0.96 -17.64
CA LEU A 215 9.69 2.24 -18.29
C LEU A 215 10.93 2.14 -19.18
N ILE A 216 10.82 2.67 -20.40
CA ILE A 216 11.92 2.81 -21.35
C ILE A 216 12.49 4.23 -21.25
N GLY A 217 13.80 4.38 -21.27
CA GLY A 217 14.51 5.66 -21.22
C GLY A 217 14.42 6.36 -19.86
N ALA A 218 13.92 5.69 -18.82
CA ALA A 218 13.84 6.24 -17.49
C ALA A 218 15.22 6.27 -16.81
N LEU A 219 15.41 7.23 -15.90
CA LEU A 219 16.60 7.34 -15.07
C LEU A 219 16.42 6.53 -13.80
N TRP A 220 17.45 5.75 -13.44
CA TRP A 220 17.43 4.81 -12.32
C TRP A 220 18.66 4.95 -11.43
N HIS A 221 18.49 4.59 -10.17
CA HIS A 221 19.61 4.19 -9.32
C HIS A 221 19.88 2.70 -9.52
N PHE A 222 21.14 2.32 -9.65
CA PHE A 222 21.60 0.93 -9.78
C PHE A 222 23.07 0.82 -9.36
N ILE A 223 23.53 -0.41 -9.16
CA ILE A 223 24.96 -0.68 -8.95
C ILE A 223 25.58 -0.91 -10.34
N PRO A 224 26.66 -0.21 -10.75
CA PRO A 224 27.21 -0.35 -12.11
C PRO A 224 27.55 -1.79 -12.53
N SER A 225 27.98 -2.63 -11.58
CA SER A 225 28.24 -4.06 -11.78
C SER A 225 27.00 -4.97 -11.72
N LEU A 226 25.82 -4.41 -11.44
CA LEU A 226 24.53 -5.10 -11.33
C LEU A 226 23.42 -4.17 -11.86
N LYS A 227 23.34 -4.05 -13.19
CA LYS A 227 22.40 -3.14 -13.87
C LYS A 227 20.96 -3.67 -13.88
N GLU A 228 20.80 -4.96 -13.62
CA GLU A 228 19.51 -5.64 -13.51
C GLU A 228 18.71 -5.17 -12.29
N LEU A 229 19.39 -4.66 -11.25
CA LEU A 229 18.76 -4.13 -10.05
C LEU A 229 18.52 -2.62 -10.17
N THR A 230 17.40 -2.25 -10.79
CA THR A 230 16.98 -0.85 -10.93
C THR A 230 16.12 -0.39 -9.76
N VAL A 231 16.38 0.83 -9.27
CA VAL A 231 15.73 1.42 -8.10
C VAL A 231 15.30 2.84 -8.43
N CYS A 232 14.01 3.14 -8.24
CA CYS A 232 13.50 4.50 -8.45
C CYS A 232 13.92 5.44 -7.31
N PRO A 233 13.82 6.77 -7.49
CA PRO A 233 14.19 7.75 -6.44
C PRO A 233 13.50 7.53 -5.10
N ASP A 234 12.20 7.23 -5.13
CA ASP A 234 11.40 7.04 -3.92
C ASP A 234 11.83 5.81 -3.11
N CYS A 235 12.10 4.69 -3.78
CA CYS A 235 12.64 3.49 -3.14
C CYS A 235 14.11 3.66 -2.75
N PHE A 236 14.90 4.42 -3.51
CA PHE A 236 16.29 4.71 -3.17
C PHE A 236 16.37 5.48 -1.84
N GLU A 237 15.61 6.57 -1.72
CA GLU A 237 15.57 7.40 -0.52
C GLU A 237 15.04 6.65 0.72
N SER A 238 14.04 5.76 0.53
CA SER A 238 13.41 5.04 1.64
C SER A 238 14.12 3.75 2.06
N VAL A 239 14.84 3.08 1.15
CA VAL A 239 15.43 1.75 1.39
C VAL A 239 16.95 1.77 1.34
N VAL A 240 17.54 2.44 0.35
CA VAL A 240 18.99 2.38 0.09
C VAL A 240 19.74 3.44 0.89
N GLU A 241 19.27 4.69 0.84
CA GLU A 241 19.89 5.84 1.48
C GLU A 241 20.08 5.67 3.01
N PRO A 242 19.13 5.08 3.78
CA PRO A 242 19.37 4.79 5.20
C PRO A 242 20.54 3.84 5.44
N GLU A 243 20.74 2.86 4.57
CA GLU A 243 21.82 1.87 4.68
C GLU A 243 23.17 2.43 4.21
N ILE A 244 23.14 3.36 3.26
CA ILE A 244 24.31 4.18 2.91
C ILE A 244 24.79 4.99 4.11
N ARG A 245 23.88 5.65 4.85
CA ARG A 245 24.24 6.44 6.04
C ARG A 245 24.88 5.57 7.14
N LYS A 246 24.47 4.30 7.23
CA LYS A 246 25.10 3.28 8.09
C LYS A 246 26.44 2.74 7.55
N ARG A 247 26.94 3.29 6.43
CA ARG A 247 28.21 2.90 5.77
C ARG A 247 28.29 1.42 5.41
N ARG A 248 27.16 0.83 4.99
CA ARG A 248 27.13 -0.54 4.45
C ARG A 248 27.76 -0.57 3.05
N ASP A 249 28.57 -1.59 2.76
CA ASP A 249 29.33 -1.69 1.50
C ASP A 249 28.44 -1.75 0.26
N ILE A 250 27.50 -2.70 0.19
CA ILE A 250 26.63 -2.87 -0.99
C ILE A 250 25.83 -1.60 -1.35
N PRO A 251 25.12 -0.93 -0.41
CA PRO A 251 24.38 0.31 -0.71
C PRO A 251 25.28 1.44 -1.21
N MET A 252 26.51 1.53 -0.71
CA MET A 252 27.47 2.55 -1.14
C MET A 252 27.93 2.38 -2.59
N ARG A 253 27.74 1.20 -3.20
CA ARG A 253 28.08 0.92 -4.61
C ARG A 253 27.01 1.40 -5.60
N PHE A 254 25.86 1.88 -5.14
CA PHE A 254 24.88 2.50 -6.02
C PHE A 254 25.40 3.83 -6.58
N ASN A 255 25.03 4.13 -7.83
CA ASN A 255 25.20 5.47 -8.37
C ASN A 255 24.36 6.49 -7.57
N ARG A 256 24.98 7.62 -7.21
CA ARG A 256 24.33 8.68 -6.42
C ARG A 256 23.36 9.51 -7.23
N THR A 257 23.65 9.66 -8.51
CA THR A 257 22.81 10.38 -9.46
C THR A 257 22.10 9.36 -10.32
N MET A 258 20.81 9.56 -10.59
CA MET A 258 20.09 8.69 -11.51
C MET A 258 20.73 8.72 -12.89
N GLN A 259 20.83 7.55 -13.52
CA GLN A 259 21.41 7.39 -14.86
C GLN A 259 20.52 6.51 -15.72
N PRO A 260 20.56 6.65 -17.05
CA PRO A 260 19.87 5.73 -17.95
C PRO A 260 20.50 4.33 -17.86
N VAL A 261 19.69 3.30 -18.00
CA VAL A 261 20.15 1.92 -18.10
C VAL A 261 20.14 1.50 -19.56
N TYR A 262 21.33 1.35 -20.13
CA TYR A 262 21.47 0.91 -21.52
C TYR A 262 21.19 -0.61 -21.65
N GLY A 263 20.59 -1.01 -22.77
CA GLY A 263 20.27 -2.41 -23.04
C GLY A 263 19.02 -2.92 -22.31
N GLU A 264 18.08 -2.02 -21.96
CA GLU A 264 16.90 -2.35 -21.16
C GLU A 264 15.82 -3.16 -21.90
N GLY A 265 15.88 -3.27 -23.23
CA GLY A 265 14.95 -4.07 -24.02
C GLY A 265 13.49 -3.61 -23.85
N MET A 266 12.69 -4.35 -23.10
CA MET A 266 11.29 -4.01 -22.78
C MET A 266 11.14 -2.89 -21.73
N GLY A 267 12.25 -2.36 -21.21
CA GLY A 267 12.29 -1.33 -20.18
C GLY A 267 12.81 -1.87 -18.85
N SER A 268 12.77 -1.03 -17.83
CA SER A 268 13.12 -1.40 -16.46
C SER A 268 12.02 -0.95 -15.47
N SER A 269 11.84 -1.70 -14.39
CA SER A 269 10.92 -1.39 -13.31
C SER A 269 11.68 -1.12 -12.00
N CYS A 270 10.99 -0.75 -10.92
CA CYS A 270 11.65 -0.65 -9.62
C CYS A 270 11.73 -2.05 -8.98
N TYR A 271 12.87 -2.45 -8.43
CA TYR A 271 12.99 -3.77 -7.81
C TYR A 271 12.69 -3.70 -6.32
N LEU A 272 13.01 -2.57 -5.68
CA LEU A 272 12.81 -2.37 -4.25
C LEU A 272 11.41 -1.88 -3.88
N TYR A 273 10.42 -1.92 -4.79
CA TYR A 273 9.01 -1.86 -4.35
C TYR A 273 8.57 -3.19 -3.74
N SER A 274 9.07 -4.33 -4.26
CA SER A 274 8.70 -5.67 -3.81
C SER A 274 9.24 -5.95 -2.39
N ARG A 275 8.37 -6.45 -1.51
CA ARG A 275 8.76 -6.83 -0.14
C ARG A 275 9.73 -7.99 -0.16
N ARG A 276 9.54 -8.97 -1.05
CA ARG A 276 10.48 -10.07 -1.28
C ARG A 276 11.86 -9.57 -1.69
N MET A 277 11.95 -8.62 -2.62
CA MET A 277 13.26 -8.06 -3.03
C MET A 277 13.90 -7.21 -1.94
N ARG A 278 13.13 -6.46 -1.15
CA ARG A 278 13.67 -5.77 0.04
C ARG A 278 14.29 -6.76 1.02
N ARG A 279 13.64 -7.90 1.29
CA ARG A 279 14.21 -8.95 2.15
C ARG A 279 15.51 -9.51 1.57
N ALA A 280 15.56 -9.77 0.26
CA ALA A 280 16.78 -10.21 -0.40
C ALA A 280 17.90 -9.15 -0.31
N PHE A 281 17.56 -7.88 -0.48
CA PHE A 281 18.49 -6.75 -0.35
C PHE A 281 19.06 -6.62 1.07
N TYR A 282 18.21 -6.62 2.10
CA TYR A 282 18.67 -6.55 3.49
C TYR A 282 19.54 -7.74 3.87
N ARG A 283 19.16 -8.95 3.47
CA ARG A 283 20.00 -10.13 3.68
C ARG A 283 21.36 -9.99 3.01
N ALA A 284 21.39 -9.53 1.75
CA ALA A 284 22.65 -9.32 1.05
C ALA A 284 23.55 -8.30 1.77
N ILE A 285 22.97 -7.24 2.34
CA ILE A 285 23.69 -6.25 3.14
C ILE A 285 24.27 -6.87 4.41
N GLU A 286 23.47 -7.68 5.12
CA GLU A 286 23.87 -8.36 6.35
C GLU A 286 25.01 -9.36 6.10
N ASP A 287 24.88 -10.18 5.06
CA ASP A 287 25.84 -11.21 4.66
C ASP A 287 27.02 -10.63 3.85
N ASN A 288 26.96 -9.35 3.48
CA ASN A 288 27.84 -8.67 2.52
C ASN A 288 28.01 -9.44 1.18
N ASP A 289 26.94 -10.09 0.72
CA ASP A 289 26.94 -10.97 -0.44
C ASP A 289 26.29 -10.30 -1.67
N LEU A 290 27.11 -9.56 -2.42
CA LEU A 290 26.66 -8.95 -3.68
C LEU A 290 26.29 -10.00 -4.74
N LYS A 291 26.90 -11.20 -4.71
CA LYS A 291 26.60 -12.26 -5.68
C LYS A 291 25.21 -12.84 -5.44
N TYR A 292 24.82 -13.01 -4.18
CA TYR A 292 23.45 -13.39 -3.81
C TYR A 292 22.43 -12.37 -4.32
N LEU A 293 22.69 -11.07 -4.10
CA LEU A 293 21.80 -10.01 -4.59
C LEU A 293 21.71 -10.02 -6.12
N ALA A 294 22.85 -10.16 -6.80
CA ALA A 294 22.91 -10.21 -8.25
C ALA A 294 22.09 -11.38 -8.82
N ARG A 295 22.25 -12.58 -8.25
CA ARG A 295 21.47 -13.76 -8.62
C ARG A 295 19.97 -13.50 -8.43
N LYS A 296 19.54 -12.94 -7.30
CA LYS A 296 18.12 -12.66 -7.02
C LYS A 296 17.53 -11.59 -7.93
N ALA A 297 18.30 -10.55 -8.26
CA ALA A 297 17.88 -9.53 -9.22
C ALA A 297 17.72 -10.13 -10.63
N LYS A 298 18.68 -10.96 -11.06
CA LYS A 298 18.61 -11.63 -12.37
C LYS A 298 17.43 -12.59 -12.47
N GLU A 299 17.23 -13.47 -11.47
CA GLU A 299 16.07 -14.38 -11.40
C GLU A 299 14.75 -13.62 -11.52
N ARG A 300 14.61 -12.50 -10.79
CA ARG A 300 13.41 -11.65 -10.86
C ARG A 300 13.26 -11.01 -12.25
N ARG A 301 14.33 -10.49 -12.83
CA ARG A 301 14.31 -9.86 -14.16
C ARG A 301 13.86 -10.82 -15.23
N GLU A 302 14.41 -12.03 -15.24
CA GLU A 302 14.04 -13.09 -16.19
C GLU A 302 12.55 -13.43 -16.06
N ALA A 303 12.06 -13.58 -14.83
CA ALA A 303 10.64 -13.85 -14.58
C ALA A 303 9.72 -12.69 -14.99
N GLU A 304 10.11 -11.45 -14.69
CA GLU A 304 9.36 -10.24 -15.08
C GLU A 304 9.27 -10.13 -16.60
N LEU A 305 10.38 -10.31 -17.33
CA LEU A 305 10.39 -10.30 -18.79
C LEU A 305 9.50 -11.40 -19.38
N HIS A 306 9.60 -12.63 -18.87
CA HIS A 306 8.79 -13.76 -19.32
C HIS A 306 7.28 -13.53 -19.09
N LEU A 307 6.89 -13.01 -17.92
CA LEU A 307 5.49 -12.74 -17.61
C LEU A 307 4.96 -11.54 -18.41
N GLN A 308 5.77 -10.51 -18.64
CA GLN A 308 5.40 -9.37 -19.48
C GLN A 308 5.23 -9.77 -20.95
N GLU A 309 6.05 -10.68 -21.46
CA GLU A 309 5.90 -11.23 -22.81
C GLU A 309 4.59 -12.01 -22.94
N ARG A 310 4.31 -12.90 -21.99
CA ARG A 310 3.03 -13.62 -21.91
C ARG A 310 1.83 -12.67 -21.82
N TYR A 311 1.91 -11.63 -20.99
CA TYR A 311 0.87 -10.61 -20.89
C TYR A 311 0.63 -9.91 -22.23
N LYS A 312 1.70 -9.49 -22.91
CA LYS A 312 1.61 -8.89 -24.25
C LYS A 312 0.98 -9.84 -25.27
N ASP A 313 1.29 -11.13 -25.21
CA ASP A 313 0.69 -12.12 -26.11
C ASP A 313 -0.82 -12.26 -25.89
N VAL A 314 -1.26 -12.31 -24.63
CA VAL A 314 -2.70 -12.34 -24.28
C VAL A 314 -3.38 -11.07 -24.78
N MET A 315 -2.79 -9.90 -24.54
CA MET A 315 -3.34 -8.62 -25.03
C MET A 315 -3.37 -8.53 -26.56
N ARG A 316 -2.38 -9.09 -27.27
CA ARG A 316 -2.39 -9.18 -28.74
C ARG A 316 -3.49 -10.11 -29.27
N ARG A 317 -3.82 -11.18 -28.53
CA ARG A 317 -4.97 -12.04 -28.87
C ARG A 317 -6.30 -11.32 -28.63
N ALA A 318 -6.44 -10.66 -27.48
CA ALA A 318 -7.62 -9.85 -27.16
C ALA A 318 -7.89 -8.79 -28.25
N LYS A 319 -6.86 -8.04 -28.66
CA LYS A 319 -6.97 -7.03 -29.72
C LYS A 319 -7.32 -7.61 -31.10
N ARG A 320 -6.95 -8.85 -31.40
CA ARG A 320 -7.32 -9.52 -32.65
C ARG A 320 -8.79 -9.89 -32.65
N LEU A 321 -9.27 -10.50 -31.56
CA LEU A 321 -10.67 -10.88 -31.40
C LEU A 321 -11.62 -9.67 -31.45
N ASP A 322 -11.21 -8.55 -30.83
CA ASP A 322 -11.95 -7.28 -30.87
C ASP A 322 -12.06 -6.72 -32.29
N ARG A 323 -10.97 -6.80 -33.08
CA ARG A 323 -10.96 -6.37 -34.49
C ARG A 323 -11.77 -7.27 -35.41
N GLU A 324 -11.84 -8.56 -35.12
CA GLU A 324 -12.57 -9.55 -35.90
C GLU A 324 -14.08 -9.55 -35.58
N GLY A 325 -14.52 -8.71 -34.63
CA GLY A 325 -15.94 -8.53 -34.28
C GLY A 325 -16.59 -9.79 -33.68
N GLY A 326 -15.79 -10.70 -33.15
CA GLY A 326 -16.20 -12.08 -32.84
C GLY A 326 -15.76 -12.58 -31.47
N ALA A 327 -15.48 -11.72 -30.51
CA ALA A 327 -15.19 -12.17 -29.15
C ALA A 327 -16.46 -12.78 -28.53
N SER A 328 -16.48 -14.10 -28.38
CA SER A 328 -17.51 -14.79 -27.60
C SER A 328 -17.34 -14.45 -26.11
N GLU A 329 -18.41 -14.52 -25.33
CA GLU A 329 -18.33 -14.44 -23.86
C GLU A 329 -17.34 -15.48 -23.29
N GLU A 330 -17.21 -16.64 -23.98
CA GLU A 330 -16.24 -17.67 -23.62
C GLU A 330 -14.78 -17.25 -23.89
N ASP A 331 -14.52 -16.53 -24.98
CA ASP A 331 -13.19 -16.00 -25.30
C ASP A 331 -12.76 -14.95 -24.29
N GLU A 332 -13.67 -14.04 -23.93
CA GLU A 332 -13.42 -13.04 -22.89
C GLU A 332 -13.12 -13.69 -21.53
N ARG A 333 -13.91 -14.70 -21.13
CA ARG A 333 -13.66 -15.47 -19.91
C ARG A 333 -12.29 -16.13 -19.93
N ARG A 334 -11.89 -16.73 -21.05
CA ARG A 334 -10.58 -17.39 -21.20
C ARG A 334 -9.43 -16.39 -21.11
N LEU A 335 -9.54 -15.24 -21.78
CA LEU A 335 -8.53 -14.18 -21.70
C LEU A 335 -8.40 -13.64 -20.28
N ASN A 336 -9.54 -13.37 -19.62
CA ASN A 336 -9.56 -12.90 -18.24
C ASN A 336 -8.94 -13.93 -17.29
N TYR A 337 -9.22 -15.22 -17.48
CA TYR A 337 -8.59 -16.30 -16.71
C TYR A 337 -7.06 -16.36 -16.92
N GLU A 338 -6.59 -16.21 -18.16
CA GLU A 338 -5.15 -16.18 -18.45
C GLU A 338 -4.46 -14.96 -17.81
N LEU A 339 -5.09 -13.78 -17.86
CA LEU A 339 -4.60 -12.56 -17.20
C LEU A 339 -4.57 -12.70 -15.67
N GLN A 340 -5.62 -13.30 -15.09
CA GLN A 340 -5.69 -13.57 -13.67
C GLN A 340 -4.56 -14.52 -13.25
N ARG A 341 -4.33 -15.61 -14.00
CA ARG A 341 -3.26 -16.57 -13.71
C ARG A 341 -1.86 -15.94 -13.78
N ILE A 342 -1.62 -15.03 -14.74
CA ILE A 342 -0.36 -14.26 -14.82
C ILE A 342 -0.19 -13.39 -13.58
N THR A 343 -1.26 -12.70 -13.17
CA THR A 343 -1.26 -11.81 -11.99
C THR A 343 -1.02 -12.59 -10.70
N GLU A 344 -1.69 -13.72 -10.52
CA GLU A 344 -1.52 -14.61 -9.37
C GLU A 344 -0.12 -15.21 -9.31
N GLU A 345 0.44 -15.61 -10.46
CA GLU A 345 1.81 -16.10 -10.54
C GLU A 345 2.84 -15.03 -10.13
N TRP A 346 2.65 -13.79 -10.58
CA TRP A 346 3.51 -12.67 -10.19
C TRP A 346 3.42 -12.38 -8.69
N LYS A 347 2.20 -12.16 -8.18
CA LYS A 347 1.95 -11.85 -6.77
C LYS A 347 2.42 -12.98 -5.85
N GLY A 348 2.13 -14.23 -6.19
CA GLY A 348 2.42 -15.38 -5.33
C GLY A 348 3.90 -15.74 -5.26
N LYS A 349 4.65 -15.61 -6.36
CA LYS A 349 6.06 -16.03 -6.41
C LYS A 349 7.05 -14.86 -6.22
N TRP A 350 6.69 -13.64 -6.62
CA TRP A 350 7.66 -12.55 -6.81
C TRP A 350 7.41 -11.28 -5.98
N GLU A 351 6.23 -11.07 -5.40
CA GLU A 351 5.94 -9.96 -4.48
C GLU A 351 6.08 -10.37 -3.00
#